data_AF-A0A497T9H4-F1
#
_entry.id   AF-A0A497T9H4-F1
#
_cell.length_a   1.000
_cell.length_b   1.000
_cell.length_c   1.000
_cell.angle_alpha   90.00
_cell.angle_beta   90.00
_cell.angle_gamma   90.00
#
_symmetry.space_group_name_H-M   'P 1'
#
loop_
_entity.id
_entity.type
_entity.pdbx_description
1 polymer ?
#
loop_
_entity_poly.entity_id
_entity_poly.type
_entity_poly.pdbx_seq_one_letter_code
_entity_poly.pdbx_strand_id
1 'polypeptide(L)' 'VKEELIPLISLKGIGRVRARILYNHGLRKISDLRKISLESLERIIGPKIAREIKSQVD' A
#
# COMPACT_ATOMS: atom_id res chain seq x y z
N VAL A 1 -4.92 9.34 -14.60
CA VAL A 1 -4.29 8.80 -13.36
C VAL A 1 -2.83 8.58 -13.69
N LYS A 2 -1.86 8.96 -12.83
CA LYS A 2 -0.44 8.71 -13.13
C LYS A 2 -0.20 7.20 -13.16
N GLU A 3 0.43 6.69 -14.22
CA GLU A 3 0.66 5.24 -14.44
C GLU A 3 1.41 4.59 -13.28
N GLU A 4 2.24 5.39 -12.61
CA GLU A 4 3.04 5.05 -11.44
C GLU A 4 2.23 4.54 -10.23
N LEU A 5 0.93 4.83 -10.16
CA LEU A 5 0.03 4.42 -9.07
C LEU A 5 -0.79 3.17 -9.40
N ILE A 6 -0.80 2.74 -10.67
CA ILE A 6 -1.59 1.58 -11.12
C ILE A 6 -1.35 0.33 -10.26
N PRO A 7 -0.09 -0.05 -9.93
CA PRO A 7 0.15 -1.28 -9.16
C PRO A 7 -0.28 -1.20 -7.70
N LEU A 8 -0.49 0.00 -7.15
CA LEU A 8 -1.00 0.18 -5.79
C LEU A 8 -2.53 0.20 -5.76
N ILE A 9 -3.15 0.82 -6.77
CA ILE A 9 -4.61 0.93 -6.88
C ILE A 9 -5.25 -0.43 -7.20
N SER A 10 -4.50 -1.38 -7.78
CA SER A 10 -4.99 -2.74 -8.02
C SER A 10 -5.21 -3.54 -6.73
N LEU A 11 -4.66 -3.11 -5.60
CA LEU A 11 -4.87 -3.77 -4.31
C LEU A 11 -6.25 -3.43 -3.75
N LYS A 12 -6.97 -4.45 -3.30
CA LYS A 12 -8.30 -4.29 -2.73
C LYS A 12 -8.22 -3.42 -1.48
N GLY A 13 -9.04 -2.36 -1.42
CA GLY A 13 -9.04 -1.39 -0.31
C GLY A 13 -8.13 -0.17 -0.49
N ILE A 14 -7.27 -0.17 -1.52
CA ILE A 14 -6.43 0.98 -1.87
C ILE A 14 -7.09 1.82 -2.97
N GLY A 15 -7.68 2.94 -2.57
CA GLY A 15 -8.13 3.98 -3.50
C GLY A 15 -7.01 4.96 -3.88
N ARG A 16 -7.34 5.94 -4.73
CA ARG A 16 -6.41 6.97 -5.22
C ARG A 16 -5.68 7.74 -4.11
N VAL A 17 -6.36 8.04 -3.01
CA VAL A 17 -5.79 8.77 -1.86
C VAL A 17 -4.75 7.93 -1.13
N ARG A 18 -5.08 6.70 -0.75
CA ARG A 18 -4.15 5.80 -0.05
C ARG A 18 -2.98 5.39 -0.94
N ALA A 19 -3.22 5.16 -2.22
CA ALA A 19 -2.15 4.94 -3.20
C ALA A 19 -1.18 6.12 -3.25
N ARG A 20 -1.68 7.36 -3.20
CA ARG A 20 -0.83 8.56 -3.16
C ARG A 20 -0.01 8.63 -1.87
N ILE A 21 -0.61 8.33 -0.72
CA ILE A 21 0.08 8.33 0.58
C ILE A 21 1.22 7.31 0.57
N LEU A 22 0.95 6.07 0.15
CA LEU A 22 1.97 5.02 0.03
C LEU A 22 3.09 5.43 -0.92
N TYR A 23 2.74 5.97 -2.09
CA TYR A 23 3.70 6.46 -3.06
C TYR A 23 4.59 7.58 -2.49
N ASN A 24 4.01 8.51 -1.72
CA ASN A 24 4.74 9.58 -1.05
C ASN A 24 5.67 9.06 0.05
N HIS A 25 5.31 7.96 0.70
CA HIS A 25 6.16 7.24 1.65
C HIS A 25 7.24 6.37 0.99
N GLY A 26 7.38 6.42 -0.34
CA GLY A 26 8.36 5.61 -1.08
C GLY A 26 7.92 4.18 -1.37
N LEU A 27 6.69 3.81 -1.01
CA LEU A 27 6.11 2.49 -1.28
C LEU A 27 5.45 2.54 -2.66
N ARG A 28 6.22 2.20 -3.70
CA ARG A 28 5.77 2.30 -5.10
C ARG A 28 5.46 0.95 -5.71
N LYS A 29 6.08 -0.12 -5.18
CA LYS A 29 5.98 -1.48 -5.70
C LYS A 29 5.38 -2.42 -4.66
N ILE A 30 4.79 -3.52 -5.15
CA ILE A 30 4.31 -4.63 -4.31
C ILE A 30 5.45 -5.20 -3.45
N SER A 31 6.68 -5.24 -3.99
CA SER A 31 7.87 -5.64 -3.24
C SER A 31 8.14 -4.79 -2.00
N ASP A 32 7.82 -3.49 -2.07
CA ASP A 32 8.06 -2.56 -0.96
C ASP A 32 7.03 -2.80 0.15
N LEU A 33 5.78 -3.10 -0.24
CA LEU A 33 4.71 -3.52 0.68
C LEU A 33 5.01 -4.86 1.36
N ARG A 34 5.73 -5.76 0.66
CA ARG A 34 6.20 -7.02 1.25
C ARG A 34 7.36 -6.82 2.22
N LYS A 35 8.26 -5.87 1.94
CA LYS A 35 9.42 -5.55 2.81
C LYS A 35 9.06 -4.74 4.04
N ILE A 36 8.09 -3.83 3.96
CA ILE A 36 7.69 -3.01 5.10
C ILE A 36 7.06 -3.87 6.21
N SER A 37 7.36 -3.54 7.47
CA SER A 37 6.73 -4.19 8.62
C SER A 37 5.24 -3.86 8.69
N LEU A 38 4.44 -4.80 9.21
CA LEU A 38 3.00 -4.61 9.37
C LEU A 38 2.73 -3.32 10.16
N GLU A 39 3.37 -3.13 11.31
CA GLU A 39 3.20 -1.95 12.16
C GLU A 39 3.44 -0.62 11.44
N SER A 40 4.49 -0.54 10.60
CA SER A 40 4.78 0.67 9.84
C SER A 40 3.69 0.93 8.79
N LEU A 41 3.19 -0.14 8.17
CA LEU A 41 2.09 -0.06 7.23
C LEU A 41 0.77 0.33 7.93
N GLU A 42 0.48 -0.22 9.12
CA GLU A 42 -0.69 0.12 9.94
C GLU A 42 -0.69 1.61 10.31
N ARG A 43 0.47 2.21 10.58
CA ARG A 43 0.60 3.65 10.88
C ARG A 43 0.28 4.56 9.68
N ILE A 44 0.52 4.10 8.45
CA ILE A 44 0.34 4.93 7.24
C ILE A 44 -1.10 4.91 6.74
N ILE A 45 -1.73 3.74 6.70
CA ILE A 45 -3.04 3.51 6.06
C ILE A 45 -4.12 2.96 7.00
N GLY A 46 -3.75 2.62 8.23
CA GLY A 46 -4.62 2.04 9.25
C GLY A 46 -4.51 0.51 9.35
N PRO A 47 -4.80 -0.05 10.54
CA PRO A 47 -4.56 -1.46 10.85
C PRO A 47 -5.37 -2.44 10.00
N LYS A 48 -6.63 -2.11 9.68
CA LYS A 48 -7.51 -2.98 8.89
C LYS A 48 -6.98 -3.18 7.47
N ILE A 49 -6.58 -2.09 6.80
CA ILE A 49 -6.12 -2.16 5.41
C ILE A 49 -4.70 -2.67 5.32
N ALA A 50 -3.84 -2.32 6.26
CA ALA A 50 -2.48 -2.86 6.32
C ALA A 50 -2.48 -4.39 6.41
N ARG A 51 -3.36 -4.99 7.22
CA ARG A 51 -3.55 -6.45 7.26
C ARG A 51 -4.08 -7.02 5.96
N GLU A 52 -5.08 -6.38 5.34
CA GLU A 52 -5.61 -6.82 4.04
C GLU A 52 -4.55 -6.77 2.93
N ILE A 53 -3.72 -5.72 2.91
CA ILE A 53 -2.63 -5.61 1.93
C ILE A 53 -1.58 -6.68 2.21
N LYS A 54 -1.16 -6.84 3.47
CA LYS A 54 -0.14 -7.82 3.83
C LYS A 54 -0.58 -9.24 3.44
N SER A 55 -1.84 -9.57 3.70
CA SER A 55 -2.46 -10.83 3.26
C SER A 55 -2.60 -10.99 1.75
N GLN A 56 -2.61 -9.91 0.97
CA GLN A 56 -2.66 -9.96 -0.50
C GLN A 56 -1.25 -10.05 -1.13
N VAL A 57 -0.21 -9.66 -0.40
CA VAL A 57 1.19 -9.64 -0.89
C VAL A 57 2.07 -10.71 -0.25
N ASP A 58 1.61 -11.36 0.82
CA ASP A 58 2.16 -12.63 1.33
C ASP A 58 1.92 -13.75 0.32
#